data_AF-A0A4U9HI57-F1
#
_entry.id   AF-A0A4U9HI57-F1
#
_cell.length_a   1.000
_cell.length_b   1.000
_cell.length_c   1.000
_cell.angle_alpha   90.00
_cell.angle_beta   90.00
_cell.angle_gamma   90.00
#
_symmetry.space_group_name_H-M   'P 1'
#
loop_
_entity.id
_entity.type
_entity.pdbx_description
1 polymer ?
#
loop_
_entity_poly.entity_id
_entity_poly.type
_entity_poly.pdbx_seq_one_letter_code
_entity_poly.pdbx_strand_id
1 'polypeptide(L)'
;MLEGRQELREQIARLMLDGGSTVAANEIVITNGCHGALSLALLSVCQPGDIVAVESPSFHGTMQMLRGFNIKAIEIPTDPQTGISIEALELALEQWPIKAVILVPNCNNPLGFIMPGGA
;
A
#
# COMPACT_ATOMS: atom_id res chain seq x y z
N MET A 1 -10.14 -13.74 -19.70
CA MET A 1 -10.38 -12.35 -19.26
C MET A 1 -9.79 -12.23 -17.86
N LEU A 2 -8.72 -11.45 -17.72
CA LEU A 2 -7.92 -11.34 -16.49
C LEU A 2 -8.54 -10.42 -15.42
N GLU A 3 -9.59 -9.66 -15.75
CA GLU A 3 -10.03 -8.54 -14.92
C GLU A 3 -11.18 -8.85 -13.96
N GLY A 4 -11.88 -9.97 -14.14
CA GLY A 4 -13.10 -10.33 -13.39
C GLY A 4 -14.41 -9.97 -14.11
N ARG A 5 -15.55 -10.27 -13.49
CA ARG A 5 -16.89 -9.99 -14.08
C ARG A 5 -17.18 -8.50 -14.05
N GLN A 6 -17.73 -7.97 -15.14
CA GLN A 6 -18.01 -6.54 -15.26
C GLN A 6 -19.02 -6.07 -14.20
N GLU A 7 -20.06 -6.84 -13.93
CA GLU A 7 -21.10 -6.50 -12.96
C GLU A 7 -20.53 -6.34 -11.55
N LEU A 8 -19.55 -7.17 -11.18
CA LEU A 8 -18.85 -7.06 -9.90
C LEU A 8 -18.03 -5.76 -9.83
N ARG A 9 -17.30 -5.42 -10.90
CA ARG A 9 -16.50 -4.19 -10.95
C ARG A 9 -17.36 -2.94 -10.88
N GLU A 10 -18.52 -2.96 -11.53
CA GLU A 10 -19.49 -1.86 -11.44
C GLU A 10 -20.02 -1.66 -10.02
N GLN A 11 -20.27 -2.75 -9.26
CA GLN A 11 -20.67 -2.64 -7.86
C GLN A 11 -19.52 -2.13 -6.97
N ILE A 12 -18.29 -2.60 -7.20
CA ILE A 12 -17.12 -2.10 -6.45
C ILE A 12 -16.90 -0.60 -6.72
N ALA A 13 -16.99 -0.16 -7.98
CA ALA A 13 -16.89 1.25 -8.33
C ALA A 13 -17.92 2.11 -7.58
N ARG A 14 -19.17 1.62 -7.43
CA ARG A 14 -20.20 2.28 -6.62
C ARG A 14 -19.84 2.32 -5.14
N LEU A 15 -19.37 1.21 -4.57
CA LEU A 15 -18.91 1.16 -3.17
C LEU A 15 -17.75 2.12 -2.90
N MET A 16 -16.85 2.29 -3.87
CA MET A 16 -15.73 3.23 -3.74
C MET A 16 -16.19 4.69 -3.70
N LEU A 17 -17.29 5.04 -4.39
CA LEU A 17 -17.89 6.39 -4.31
C LEU A 17 -18.35 6.71 -2.90
N ASP A 18 -18.98 5.74 -2.22
CA ASP A 18 -19.40 5.90 -0.81
C ASP A 18 -18.19 6.12 0.12
N GLY A 19 -17.02 5.58 -0.26
CA GLY A 19 -15.73 5.80 0.40
C GLY A 19 -14.96 7.04 -0.05
N GLY A 20 -15.55 7.90 -0.88
CA GLY A 20 -14.95 9.15 -1.37
C GLY A 20 -13.98 9.01 -2.55
N SER A 21 -13.91 7.82 -3.19
CA SER A 21 -13.04 7.55 -4.34
C SER A 21 -13.85 7.36 -5.62
N THR A 22 -13.52 8.11 -6.67
CA THR A 22 -14.14 7.96 -7.99
C THR A 22 -13.23 7.13 -8.90
N VAL A 23 -13.61 5.88 -9.16
CA VAL A 23 -12.86 4.94 -10.02
C VAL A 23 -13.80 4.29 -11.02
N ALA A 24 -13.44 4.24 -12.30
CA ALA A 24 -14.27 3.61 -13.33
C ALA A 24 -14.15 2.08 -13.27
N ALA A 25 -15.21 1.37 -13.64
CA ALA A 25 -15.24 -0.10 -13.54
C ALA A 25 -14.16 -0.79 -14.42
N ASN A 26 -13.74 -0.16 -15.52
CA ASN A 26 -12.67 -0.64 -16.39
C ASN A 26 -11.26 -0.39 -15.82
N GLU A 27 -11.13 0.41 -14.77
CA GLU A 27 -9.86 0.65 -14.05
C GLU A 27 -9.69 -0.33 -12.88
N ILE A 28 -10.70 -1.16 -12.59
CA ILE A 28 -10.68 -2.15 -11.51
C ILE A 28 -10.24 -3.51 -12.04
N VAL A 29 -9.29 -4.13 -11.34
CA VAL A 29 -8.87 -5.52 -11.56
C VAL A 29 -9.24 -6.36 -10.33
N ILE A 30 -10.01 -7.42 -10.53
CA ILE A 30 -10.38 -8.35 -9.45
C ILE A 30 -9.19 -9.27 -9.13
N THR A 31 -8.89 -9.41 -7.84
CA THR A 31 -7.83 -10.28 -7.33
C THR A 31 -8.38 -11.25 -6.28
N ASN A 32 -7.66 -12.33 -5.99
CA ASN A 32 -8.04 -13.32 -4.96
C ASN A 32 -7.69 -12.88 -3.53
N GLY A 33 -7.58 -11.57 -3.27
CA GLY A 33 -7.31 -11.01 -1.94
C GLY A 33 -6.13 -10.03 -1.91
N CYS A 34 -5.91 -9.40 -0.76
CA CYS A 34 -4.97 -8.28 -0.65
C CYS A 34 -3.52 -8.68 -0.96
N HIS A 35 -3.10 -9.90 -0.61
CA HIS A 35 -1.74 -10.35 -0.88
C HIS A 35 -1.46 -10.43 -2.39
N GLY A 36 -2.43 -10.93 -3.17
CA GLY A 36 -2.34 -10.97 -4.63
C GLY A 36 -2.38 -9.57 -5.24
N ALA A 37 -3.26 -8.70 -4.74
CA ALA A 37 -3.33 -7.30 -5.16
C ALA A 37 -2.02 -6.55 -4.90
N LEU A 38 -1.46 -6.64 -3.69
CA LEU A 38 -0.21 -5.99 -3.32
C LEU A 38 0.97 -6.53 -4.14
N SER A 39 1.01 -7.85 -4.37
CA SER A 39 2.04 -8.45 -5.23
C SER A 39 1.99 -7.90 -6.66
N LEU A 40 0.80 -7.82 -7.25
CA LEU A 40 0.62 -7.28 -8.60
C LEU A 40 0.98 -5.79 -8.67
N ALA A 41 0.59 -5.01 -7.66
CA ALA A 41 0.92 -3.59 -7.57
C ALA A 41 2.44 -3.35 -7.43
N LEU A 42 3.13 -4.18 -6.64
CA LEU A 42 4.58 -4.08 -6.50
C LEU A 42 5.30 -4.46 -7.78
N LEU A 43 4.93 -5.58 -8.41
CA LEU A 43 5.58 -6.05 -9.63
C LEU A 43 5.29 -5.15 -10.85
N SER A 44 4.26 -4.30 -10.80
CA SER A 44 3.97 -3.33 -11.87
C SER A 44 4.83 -2.06 -11.77
N VAL A 45 5.34 -1.72 -10.58
CA VAL A 45 6.09 -0.46 -10.35
C VAL A 45 7.54 -0.66 -9.90
N CYS A 46 7.91 -1.86 -9.43
CA CYS A 46 9.23 -2.19 -8.90
C CYS A 46 9.93 -3.29 -9.70
N GLN A 47 11.26 -3.26 -9.64
CA GLN A 47 12.17 -4.30 -10.10
C GLN A 47 13.05 -4.80 -8.94
N PRO A 48 13.67 -5.99 -9.05
CA PRO A 48 14.67 -6.44 -8.08
C PRO A 48 15.75 -5.39 -7.83
N GLY A 49 15.97 -5.03 -6.56
CA GLY A 49 16.92 -4.01 -6.12
C GLY A 49 16.31 -2.64 -5.87
N ASP A 50 15.08 -2.37 -6.32
CA ASP A 50 14.35 -1.14 -6.00
C ASP A 50 14.06 -1.00 -4.51
N ILE A 51 13.72 0.21 -4.10
CA ILE A 51 13.49 0.59 -2.71
C ILE A 51 12.02 0.96 -2.51
N VAL A 52 11.42 0.41 -1.45
CA VAL A 52 10.05 0.69 -1.03
C VAL A 52 10.08 1.16 0.42
N ALA A 53 9.40 2.27 0.71
CA ALA A 53 9.18 2.71 2.08
C ALA A 53 8.03 1.93 2.70
N VAL A 54 8.19 1.55 3.96
CA VAL A 54 7.15 0.89 4.76
C VAL A 54 7.06 1.56 6.13
N GLU A 55 5.87 1.59 6.71
CA GLU A 55 5.69 1.98 8.11
C GLU A 55 6.44 1.04 9.07
N SER A 56 6.87 1.56 10.22
CA SER A 56 7.56 0.81 11.28
C SER A 56 6.86 0.98 12.62
N PRO A 57 6.43 -0.11 13.27
CA PRO A 57 6.57 -1.51 12.86
C PRO A 57 5.67 -1.89 11.66
N SER A 58 6.20 -2.68 10.74
CA SER A 58 5.48 -3.14 9.54
C SER A 58 4.81 -4.51 9.72
N PHE A 59 3.74 -4.77 8.97
CA PHE A 59 3.17 -6.10 8.86
C PHE A 59 4.19 -7.12 8.30
N HIS A 60 4.37 -8.24 9.00
CA HIS A 60 5.36 -9.25 8.64
C HIS A 60 5.21 -9.79 7.21
N GLY A 61 3.98 -9.94 6.71
CA GLY A 61 3.71 -10.42 5.36
C GLY A 61 4.24 -9.47 4.28
N THR A 62 4.16 -8.16 4.50
CA THR A 62 4.75 -7.15 3.60
C THR A 62 6.27 -7.33 3.52
N MET A 63 6.93 -7.48 4.67
CA MET A 63 8.39 -7.66 4.71
C MET A 63 8.84 -8.98 4.05
N GLN A 64 8.07 -10.06 4.21
CA GLN A 64 8.35 -11.32 3.50
C GLN A 64 8.18 -11.17 1.98
N MET A 65 7.13 -10.48 1.53
CA MET A 65 6.87 -10.24 0.12
C MET A 65 7.98 -9.42 -0.54
N LEU A 66 8.40 -8.31 0.08
CA LEU A 66 9.49 -7.47 -0.43
C LEU A 66 10.79 -8.26 -0.55
N ARG A 67 11.15 -9.05 0.47
CA ARG A 67 12.32 -9.95 0.42
C ARG A 67 12.21 -10.97 -0.70
N GLY A 68 11.03 -11.58 -0.88
CA GLY A 68 10.78 -12.57 -1.95
C GLY A 68 10.96 -12.00 -3.36
N PHE A 69 10.68 -10.71 -3.55
CA PHE A 69 10.90 -10.00 -4.82
C PHE A 69 12.27 -9.32 -4.93
N ASN A 70 13.15 -9.52 -3.95
CA ASN A 70 14.45 -8.85 -3.86
C ASN A 70 14.33 -7.32 -3.87
N ILE A 71 13.26 -6.79 -3.28
CA ILE A 71 13.00 -5.35 -3.09
C ILE A 71 13.51 -4.97 -1.69
N LYS A 72 14.20 -3.84 -1.59
CA LYS A 72 14.73 -3.30 -0.34
C LYS A 72 13.65 -2.49 0.37
N ALA A 73 13.48 -2.73 1.67
CA ALA A 73 12.56 -1.96 2.50
C ALA A 73 13.34 -0.86 3.24
N ILE A 74 12.81 0.37 3.23
CA ILE A 74 13.19 1.42 4.17
C ILE A 74 12.03 1.58 5.16
N GLU A 75 12.34 1.43 6.44
CA GLU A 75 11.38 1.57 7.52
C GLU A 75 11.26 3.02 7.95
N ILE A 76 10.05 3.56 7.91
CA ILE A 76 9.72 4.92 8.37
C ILE A 76 9.04 4.82 9.74
N PRO A 77 9.51 5.55 10.76
CA PRO A 77 8.89 5.54 12.08
C PRO A 77 7.41 5.90 12.02
N THR A 78 6.58 5.10 12.69
CA THR A 78 5.14 5.33 12.78
C THR A 78 4.71 5.25 14.24
N ASP A 79 3.96 6.26 14.69
CA ASP A 79 3.40 6.35 16.02
C ASP A 79 1.86 6.22 15.96
N PRO A 80 1.21 5.47 16.87
CA PRO A 80 -0.24 5.35 16.90
C PRO A 80 -1.03 6.66 17.03
N GLN A 81 -0.45 7.68 17.64
CA GLN A 81 -1.12 8.97 17.91
C GLN A 81 -0.88 9.97 16.79
N THR A 82 0.31 9.97 16.19
CA THR A 82 0.69 10.97 15.15
C THR A 82 0.76 10.40 13.74
N GLY A 83 0.70 9.06 13.58
CA GLY A 83 0.84 8.39 12.30
C GLY A 83 2.29 8.21 11.87
N ILE A 84 2.49 8.04 10.57
CA ILE A 84 3.83 7.94 9.98
C ILE A 84 4.54 9.29 10.08
N SER A 85 5.84 9.30 10.44
CA SER A 85 6.62 10.54 10.42
C SER A 85 6.82 11.02 8.99
N ILE A 86 6.17 12.14 8.67
CA ILE A 86 6.26 12.79 7.35
C ILE A 86 7.67 13.35 7.13
N GLU A 87 8.30 13.89 8.17
CA GLU A 87 9.66 14.42 8.12
C GLU A 87 10.67 13.32 7.79
N ALA A 88 10.53 12.14 8.41
CA ALA A 88 11.38 10.99 8.12
C ALA A 88 11.14 10.43 6.70
N LEU A 89 9.88 10.43 6.24
CA LEU A 89 9.55 10.02 4.87
C LEU A 89 10.14 10.99 3.84
N GLU A 90 10.04 12.30 4.07
CA GLU A 90 10.61 13.34 3.21
C GLU A 90 12.13 13.19 3.10
N LEU A 91 12.82 13.05 4.23
CA LEU A 91 14.27 12.81 4.24
C LEU A 91 14.65 11.53 3.49
N ALA A 92 13.86 10.46 3.62
CA ALA A 92 14.10 9.21 2.91
C ALA A 92 13.91 9.36 1.39
N LEU A 93 12.89 10.12 0.97
CA LEU A 93 12.62 10.43 -0.45
C LEU A 93 13.73 11.28 -1.08
N GLU A 94 14.33 12.20 -0.32
CA GLU A 94 15.47 13.00 -0.76
C GLU A 94 16.76 12.17 -0.91
N GLN A 95 16.96 11.19 -0.01
CA GLN A 95 18.19 10.41 0.04
C GLN A 95 18.19 9.18 -0.87
N TRP A 96 17.02 8.59 -1.14
CA TRP A 96 16.89 7.32 -1.84
C TRP A 96 15.85 7.38 -2.97
N PRO A 97 16.05 6.64 -4.09
CA PRO A 97 15.08 6.56 -5.17
C PRO A 97 13.93 5.61 -4.82
N ILE A 98 13.09 6.00 -3.86
CA ILE A 98 11.94 5.21 -3.38
C ILE A 98 10.90 5.11 -4.50
N LYS A 99 10.49 3.88 -4.84
CA LYS A 99 9.52 3.59 -5.91
C LYS A 99 8.08 3.55 -5.44
N ALA A 100 7.85 3.14 -4.20
CA ALA A 100 6.52 3.04 -3.62
C ALA A 100 6.58 3.20 -2.10
N VAL A 101 5.42 3.54 -1.52
CA VAL A 101 5.19 3.58 -0.07
C VAL A 101 4.06 2.61 0.26
N ILE A 102 4.24 1.73 1.23
CA ILE A 102 3.21 0.81 1.71
C ILE A 102 2.82 1.19 3.14
N LEU A 103 1.52 1.42 3.34
CA LEU A 103 0.92 1.79 4.63
C LEU A 103 -0.32 0.95 4.91
N VAL A 104 -0.60 0.72 6.20
CA VAL A 104 -1.88 0.20 6.68
C VAL A 104 -2.48 1.28 7.60
N PRO A 105 -3.14 2.31 7.03
CA PRO A 105 -3.57 3.48 7.79
C PRO A 105 -4.85 3.26 8.61
N ASN A 106 -5.60 2.18 8.34
CA ASN A 106 -6.83 1.86 9.03
C ASN A 106 -6.71 0.47 9.65
N CYS A 107 -6.91 0.37 10.97
CA CYS A 107 -6.68 -0.85 11.74
C CYS A 107 -5.29 -1.44 11.46
N ASN A 108 -4.25 -0.63 11.70
CA ASN A 108 -2.87 -0.97 11.45
C ASN A 108 -2.49 -2.35 12.00
N ASN A 109 -1.62 -3.08 11.31
CA ASN A 109 -1.05 -4.33 11.80
C ASN A 109 0.47 -4.16 11.92
N PRO A 110 1.06 -4.19 13.13
CA PRO A 110 0.55 -4.85 14.35
C PRO A 110 -0.13 -3.95 15.39
N LEU A 111 -0.14 -2.63 15.21
CA LEU A 111 -0.43 -1.71 16.32
C LEU A 111 -1.93 -1.43 16.56
N GLY A 112 -2.81 -1.80 15.65
CA GLY A 112 -4.27 -1.70 15.77
C GLY A 112 -4.83 -0.28 15.72
N PHE A 113 -4.01 0.75 15.46
CA PHE A 113 -4.47 2.14 15.43
C PHE A 113 -5.10 2.51 14.07
N ILE A 114 -5.86 3.59 14.08
CA ILE A 114 -6.30 4.29 12.87
C ILE A 114 -5.44 5.54 12.79
N MET A 115 -4.75 5.72 11.67
CA MET A 115 -3.90 6.88 11.43
C MET A 115 -4.75 8.15 11.60
N PRO A 116 -4.30 9.12 12.41
CA PRO A 116 -5.02 10.38 12.57
C PRO A 116 -5.16 11.06 11.20
N GLY A 117 -6.27 11.77 11.00
CA GLY A 117 -6.44 12.62 9.81
C GLY A 117 -5.33 13.67 9.76
N GLY A 118 -4.81 13.95 8.56
CA GLY A 118 -3.90 15.07 8.36
C GLY A 118 -4.59 16.39 8.75
N ALA A 119 -3.88 17.23 9.50
CA ALA A 119 -4.30 18.60 9.79
C ALA A 119 -4.23 19.48 8.53
#